data_AF-J4UGN3-F1
#
_entry.id   AF-J4UGN3-F1
#
_cell.length_a   1.000
_cell.length_b   1.000
_cell.length_c   1.000
_cell.angle_alpha   90.00
_cell.angle_beta   90.00
_cell.angle_gamma   90.00
#
_symmetry.space_group_name_H-M   'P 1'
#
loop_
_entity.id
_entity.type
_entity.pdbx_description
1 polymer ?
#
loop_
_entity_poly.entity_id
_entity_poly.type
_entity_poly.pdbx_seq_one_letter_code
_entity_poly.pdbx_strand_id
1 'polypeptide(L)'
;MSKTEVMSKTETVALVTAPTAAATGQESRLAQQFGGHYTSGWMNRLPAAWTPYIQLARLHRPHGLIVVTLAHLFGIFHAAFQLQSSLLETLRVSAIIIAGSIFCNSGAHAWNDLVDAPIDAQVERTKTRPIPRGAVTRTDAFVFAAAQAVLAAACLFPLPPSTIVTCVPSIAAILYYPFAKRQMFAPQLVLGISIGLCVLVGSAAMGIEKPWYDASTLCLATATMLWTILFDTIYAHMDLVDDVKLGVNSFAVFIQGYARPVLSLLAVGQITLLFAAGVYAAMGIAFYVTAVAGCFVCVGGIVTLLDLENRASCGKWCIFGFRFTGIAILTGLLVNYLV
;
A
#
# COMPACT_ATOMS: atom_id res chain seq x y z
N MET A 1 21.30 -53.87 18.01
CA MET A 1 21.91 -52.54 17.85
C MET A 1 21.72 -52.11 16.40
N SER A 2 21.08 -50.96 16.24
CA SER A 2 20.43 -50.44 15.03
C SER A 2 21.39 -50.18 13.86
N LYS A 3 20.98 -50.57 12.64
CA LYS A 3 21.54 -50.05 11.38
C LYS A 3 20.72 -48.81 11.00
N THR A 4 21.32 -47.63 11.14
CA THR A 4 20.72 -46.37 10.67
C THR A 4 21.16 -46.16 9.23
N GLU A 5 20.23 -46.33 8.29
CA GLU A 5 20.38 -45.91 6.90
C GLU A 5 20.45 -44.38 6.83
N VAL A 6 21.52 -43.87 6.23
CA VAL A 6 21.68 -42.46 5.90
C VAL A 6 20.91 -42.21 4.60
N MET A 7 19.71 -41.64 4.71
CA MET A 7 18.94 -41.17 3.55
C MET A 7 19.66 -40.00 2.88
N SER A 8 19.93 -40.12 1.58
CA SER A 8 20.55 -39.06 0.77
C SER A 8 19.56 -37.92 0.49
N LYS A 9 20.05 -36.68 0.47
CA LYS A 9 19.29 -35.43 0.21
C LYS A 9 18.65 -35.33 -1.19
N THR A 10 18.70 -36.38 -2.01
CA THR A 10 18.26 -36.34 -3.41
C THR A 10 16.82 -36.81 -3.61
N GLU A 11 16.22 -37.50 -2.63
CA GLU A 11 14.86 -38.08 -2.78
C GLU A 11 13.72 -37.20 -2.24
N THR A 12 14.00 -36.09 -1.55
CA THR A 12 12.96 -35.16 -1.07
C THR A 12 12.45 -34.20 -2.16
N VAL A 13 12.94 -34.32 -3.40
CA VAL A 13 12.58 -33.42 -4.52
C VAL A 13 11.52 -34.03 -5.45
N ALA A 14 11.17 -35.30 -5.29
CA ALA A 14 10.21 -35.99 -6.16
C ALA A 14 8.81 -36.12 -5.53
N LEU A 15 8.20 -35.00 -5.12
CA LEU A 15 6.77 -34.95 -4.76
C LEU A 15 6.21 -33.53 -4.92
N VAL A 16 6.57 -32.85 -6.01
CA VAL A 16 5.78 -31.73 -6.51
C VAL A 16 4.94 -32.28 -7.64
N THR A 17 3.72 -32.69 -7.30
CA THR A 17 2.67 -33.04 -8.27
C THR A 17 2.52 -31.90 -9.27
N ALA A 18 2.36 -32.25 -10.55
CA ALA A 18 2.05 -31.29 -11.60
C ALA A 18 0.83 -30.43 -11.17
N PRO A 19 0.85 -29.11 -11.41
CA PRO A 19 -0.23 -28.23 -10.99
C PRO A 19 -1.55 -28.71 -11.60
N THR A 20 -2.55 -28.92 -10.74
CA THR A 20 -3.89 -29.31 -11.16
C THR A 20 -4.51 -28.24 -12.05
N ALA A 21 -5.44 -28.61 -12.93
CA ALA A 21 -6.14 -27.67 -13.82
C ALA A 21 -6.82 -26.50 -13.10
N ALA A 22 -7.15 -26.67 -11.80
CA ALA A 22 -7.66 -25.61 -10.94
C ALA A 22 -6.57 -24.60 -10.55
N ALA A 23 -5.34 -25.06 -10.28
CA ALA A 23 -4.18 -24.20 -10.00
C ALA A 23 -3.79 -23.37 -11.24
N THR A 24 -3.78 -23.98 -12.43
CA THR A 24 -3.49 -23.26 -13.69
C THR A 24 -4.59 -22.25 -14.06
N GLY A 25 -5.86 -22.59 -13.82
CA GLY A 25 -6.97 -21.65 -13.96
C GLY A 25 -6.92 -20.48 -12.97
N GLN A 26 -6.40 -20.73 -11.76
CA GLN A 26 -6.24 -19.71 -10.72
C GLN A 26 -5.04 -18.79 -10.98
N GLU A 27 -3.93 -19.33 -11.46
CA GLU A 27 -2.77 -18.57 -11.95
C GLU A 27 -3.16 -17.64 -13.11
N SER A 28 -3.96 -18.13 -14.07
CA SER A 28 -4.49 -17.32 -15.17
C SER A 28 -5.33 -16.13 -14.69
N ARG A 29 -6.19 -16.32 -13.67
CA ARG A 29 -6.98 -15.22 -13.08
C ARG A 29 -6.13 -14.19 -12.35
N LEU A 30 -5.11 -14.63 -11.62
CA LEU A 30 -4.18 -13.72 -10.94
C LEU A 30 -3.31 -12.95 -11.94
N ALA A 31 -2.86 -13.60 -13.01
CA ALA A 31 -2.17 -12.95 -14.12
C ALA A 31 -3.06 -11.94 -14.85
N GLN A 32 -4.36 -12.20 -14.99
CA GLN A 32 -5.31 -11.20 -15.50
C GLN A 32 -5.57 -10.05 -14.51
N GLN A 33 -5.50 -10.32 -13.20
CA GLN A 33 -5.79 -9.31 -12.18
C GLN A 33 -4.59 -8.39 -11.89
N PHE A 34 -3.36 -8.93 -11.96
CA PHE A 34 -2.12 -8.26 -11.56
C PHE A 34 -1.05 -8.20 -12.66
N GLY A 35 -1.27 -8.86 -13.80
CA GLY A 35 -0.37 -8.82 -14.96
C GLY A 35 -0.65 -7.61 -15.85
N GLY A 36 0.28 -7.34 -16.77
CA GLY A 36 0.26 -6.11 -17.55
C GLY A 36 -0.61 -6.13 -18.81
N HIS A 37 -1.27 -7.24 -19.16
CA HIS A 37 -2.14 -7.29 -20.34
C HIS A 37 -3.59 -6.88 -20.07
N TYR A 38 -3.94 -6.57 -18.82
CA TYR A 38 -5.31 -6.26 -18.47
C TYR A 38 -5.78 -4.93 -19.08
N THR A 39 -6.91 -4.96 -19.77
CA THR A 39 -7.66 -3.78 -20.21
C THR A 39 -9.07 -3.79 -19.59
N SER A 40 -9.44 -2.73 -18.88
CA SER A 40 -10.80 -2.45 -18.42
C SER A 40 -11.63 -1.85 -19.55
N GLY A 41 -12.96 -2.01 -19.48
CA GLY A 41 -13.87 -1.54 -20.53
C GLY A 41 -13.80 -0.03 -20.80
N TRP A 42 -13.42 0.80 -19.82
CA TRP A 42 -13.25 2.24 -20.02
C TRP A 42 -11.96 2.59 -20.77
N MET A 43 -10.90 1.78 -20.65
CA MET A 43 -9.65 2.02 -21.37
C MET A 43 -9.81 1.84 -22.87
N ASN A 44 -10.77 1.04 -23.32
CA ASN A 44 -11.08 0.87 -24.75
C ASN A 44 -11.64 2.15 -25.40
N ARG A 45 -12.01 3.17 -24.61
CA ARG A 45 -12.46 4.49 -25.09
C ARG A 45 -11.32 5.50 -25.23
N LEU A 46 -10.12 5.16 -24.80
CA LEU A 46 -8.95 6.03 -24.83
C LEU A 46 -8.01 5.63 -25.99
N PRO A 47 -7.12 6.54 -26.43
CA PRO A 47 -6.11 6.20 -27.41
C PRO A 47 -5.28 4.99 -26.96
N ALA A 48 -5.08 4.00 -27.84
CA ALA A 48 -4.33 2.78 -27.52
C ALA A 48 -2.90 3.07 -27.02
N ALA A 49 -2.29 4.16 -27.47
CA ALA A 49 -0.98 4.62 -27.02
C ALA A 49 -0.93 4.97 -25.51
N TRP A 50 -2.07 5.25 -24.87
CA TRP A 50 -2.12 5.59 -23.45
C TRP A 50 -2.17 4.35 -22.56
N THR A 51 -2.62 3.21 -23.09
CA THR A 51 -2.81 1.98 -22.32
C THR A 51 -1.55 1.55 -21.54
N PRO A 52 -0.34 1.52 -22.14
CA PRO A 52 0.87 1.14 -21.41
C PRO A 52 1.19 2.09 -20.24
N TYR A 53 0.92 3.39 -20.36
CA TYR A 53 1.15 4.37 -19.30
C TYR A 53 0.08 4.30 -18.19
N ILE A 54 -1.19 4.04 -18.54
CA ILE A 54 -2.27 3.79 -17.58
C ILE A 54 -1.99 2.51 -16.78
N GLN A 55 -1.40 1.50 -17.43
CA GLN A 55 -0.94 0.29 -16.77
C GLN A 55 0.27 0.54 -15.88
N LEU A 56 1.26 1.30 -16.35
CA LEU A 56 2.46 1.68 -15.61
C LEU A 56 2.08 2.46 -14.33
N ALA A 57 1.16 3.42 -14.43
CA ALA A 57 0.63 4.20 -13.32
C ALA A 57 -0.40 3.44 -12.46
N ARG A 58 -0.75 2.20 -12.84
CA ARG A 58 -1.76 1.34 -12.16
C ARG A 58 -3.16 1.98 -12.02
N LEU A 59 -3.51 2.94 -12.87
CA LEU A 59 -4.81 3.63 -12.80
C LEU A 59 -6.00 2.73 -13.17
N HIS A 60 -5.76 1.64 -13.91
CA HIS A 60 -6.76 0.61 -14.21
C HIS A 60 -7.21 -0.19 -12.99
N ARG A 61 -6.36 -0.27 -11.95
CA ARG A 61 -6.60 -0.94 -10.67
C ARG A 61 -5.99 -0.08 -9.56
N PRO A 62 -6.63 1.03 -9.20
CA PRO A 62 -6.03 2.10 -8.40
C PRO A 62 -5.94 1.76 -6.91
N HIS A 63 -5.52 0.55 -6.53
CA HIS A 63 -5.39 0.14 -5.14
C HIS A 63 -4.39 1.01 -4.38
N GLY A 64 -3.20 1.23 -4.96
CA GLY A 64 -2.18 2.14 -4.39
C GLY A 64 -2.69 3.57 -4.24
N LEU A 65 -3.32 4.11 -5.28
CA LEU A 65 -3.92 5.44 -5.24
C LEU A 65 -4.97 5.58 -4.13
N ILE A 66 -5.83 4.58 -3.93
CA ILE A 66 -6.82 4.58 -2.85
C ILE A 66 -6.11 4.63 -1.49
N VAL A 67 -5.08 3.82 -1.25
CA VAL A 67 -4.33 3.84 0.02
C VAL A 67 -3.71 5.21 0.27
N VAL A 68 -2.97 5.74 -0.70
CA VAL A 68 -2.30 7.04 -0.60
C VAL A 68 -3.31 8.15 -0.34
N THR A 69 -4.43 8.14 -1.06
CA THR A 69 -5.49 9.13 -0.90
C THR A 69 -6.13 9.04 0.49
N LEU A 70 -6.49 7.84 0.95
CA LEU A 70 -7.06 7.63 2.28
C LEU A 70 -6.11 8.13 3.38
N ALA A 71 -4.82 7.79 3.29
CA ALA A 71 -3.83 8.20 4.29
C ALA A 71 -3.69 9.73 4.38
N HIS A 72 -3.65 10.44 3.24
CA HIS A 72 -3.68 11.89 3.26
C HIS A 72 -4.99 12.45 3.84
N LEU A 73 -6.14 11.87 3.45
CA LEU A 73 -7.44 12.30 3.97
C LEU A 73 -7.56 12.07 5.48
N PHE A 74 -6.94 11.01 6.03
CA PHE A 74 -6.90 10.82 7.48
C PHE A 74 -6.25 12.03 8.17
N GLY A 75 -5.09 12.47 7.66
CA GLY A 75 -4.41 13.66 8.16
C GLY A 75 -5.24 14.93 8.01
N ILE A 76 -5.89 15.11 6.86
CA ILE A 76 -6.73 16.28 6.58
C ILE A 76 -7.91 16.36 7.54
N PHE A 77 -8.74 15.31 7.67
CA PHE A 77 -9.91 15.36 8.54
C PHE A 77 -9.54 15.43 10.02
N HIS A 78 -8.44 14.79 10.42
CA HIS A 78 -7.89 14.92 11.76
C HIS A 78 -7.49 16.37 12.07
N ALA A 79 -6.70 17.01 11.20
CA ALA A 79 -6.28 18.39 11.38
C ALA A 79 -7.44 19.38 11.24
N ALA A 80 -8.40 19.13 10.34
CA ALA A 80 -9.60 19.94 10.17
C ALA A 80 -10.44 19.98 11.46
N PHE A 81 -10.56 18.85 12.17
CA PHE A 81 -11.19 18.79 13.49
C PHE A 81 -10.39 19.60 14.53
N GLN A 82 -9.08 19.41 14.63
CA GLN A 82 -8.26 20.17 15.59
C GLN A 82 -8.32 21.69 15.38
N LEU A 83 -8.26 22.11 14.12
CA LEU A 83 -8.27 23.53 13.72
C LEU A 83 -9.68 24.12 13.64
N GLN A 84 -10.73 23.32 13.85
CA GLN A 84 -12.13 23.73 13.66
C GLN A 84 -12.36 24.37 12.29
N SER A 85 -11.75 23.77 11.26
CA SER A 85 -11.74 24.31 9.89
C SER A 85 -13.12 24.22 9.24
N SER A 86 -13.46 25.21 8.41
CA SER A 86 -14.72 25.19 7.65
C SER A 86 -14.76 24.04 6.64
N LEU A 87 -15.96 23.52 6.36
CA LEU A 87 -16.15 22.44 5.38
C LEU A 87 -15.62 22.82 3.99
N LEU A 88 -15.84 24.07 3.57
CA LEU A 88 -15.38 24.55 2.27
C LEU A 88 -13.85 24.46 2.15
N GLU A 89 -13.13 24.86 3.19
CA GLU A 89 -11.67 24.80 3.21
C GLU A 89 -11.16 23.36 3.24
N THR A 90 -11.75 22.51 4.08
CA THR A 90 -11.43 21.08 4.14
C THR A 90 -11.63 20.39 2.79
N LEU A 91 -12.72 20.70 2.07
CA LEU A 91 -12.99 20.17 0.74
C LEU A 91 -12.03 20.71 -0.31
N ARG A 92 -11.67 22.00 -0.24
CA ARG A 92 -10.67 22.63 -1.12
C ARG A 92 -9.32 21.93 -1.00
N VAL A 93 -8.81 21.78 0.23
CA VAL A 93 -7.54 21.11 0.51
C VAL A 93 -7.59 19.63 0.09
N SER A 94 -8.69 18.94 0.39
CA SER A 94 -8.89 17.55 -0.03
C SER A 94 -8.82 17.39 -1.54
N ALA A 95 -9.47 18.27 -2.31
CA ALA A 95 -9.44 18.22 -3.77
C ALA A 95 -8.03 18.41 -4.34
N ILE A 96 -7.27 19.37 -3.79
CA ILE A 96 -5.88 19.63 -4.18
C ILE A 96 -5.00 18.41 -3.90
N ILE A 97 -5.13 17.83 -2.70
CA ILE A 97 -4.32 16.68 -2.27
C ILE A 97 -4.71 15.40 -3.01
N ILE A 98 -5.99 15.21 -3.36
CA ILE A 98 -6.42 14.09 -4.22
C ILE A 98 -5.78 14.24 -5.61
N ALA A 99 -5.80 15.44 -6.21
CA ALA A 99 -5.14 15.68 -7.49
C ALA A 99 -3.63 15.41 -7.41
N GLY A 100 -2.96 15.92 -6.38
CA GLY A 100 -1.55 15.64 -6.13
C GLY A 100 -1.24 14.15 -5.91
N SER A 101 -2.13 13.43 -5.22
CA SER A 101 -2.00 11.98 -4.97
C SER A 101 -2.08 11.17 -6.26
N ILE A 102 -2.90 11.58 -7.24
CA ILE A 102 -2.97 10.93 -8.55
C ILE A 102 -1.61 11.01 -9.26
N PHE A 103 -1.02 12.20 -9.33
CA PHE A 103 0.27 12.40 -9.97
C PHE A 103 1.41 11.71 -9.19
N CYS A 104 1.45 11.89 -7.87
CA CYS A 104 2.47 11.29 -7.01
C CYS A 104 2.45 9.75 -7.10
N ASN A 105 1.28 9.12 -7.00
CA ASN A 105 1.11 7.67 -7.14
C ASN A 105 1.55 7.18 -8.53
N SER A 106 1.15 7.90 -9.59
CA SER A 106 1.52 7.54 -10.97
C SER A 106 3.04 7.59 -11.17
N GLY A 107 3.70 8.64 -10.67
CA GLY A 107 5.15 8.78 -10.72
C GLY A 107 5.88 7.74 -9.87
N ALA A 108 5.41 7.48 -8.64
CA ALA A 108 5.97 6.48 -7.74
C ALA A 108 5.91 5.06 -8.35
N HIS A 109 4.79 4.71 -8.98
CA HIS A 109 4.65 3.43 -9.66
C HIS A 109 5.55 3.29 -10.90
N ALA A 110 5.66 4.33 -11.71
CA ALA A 110 6.58 4.34 -12.85
C ALA A 110 8.04 4.25 -12.41
N TRP A 111 8.42 4.96 -11.35
CA TRP A 111 9.74 4.87 -10.73
C TRP A 111 10.03 3.45 -10.22
N ASN A 112 9.09 2.87 -9.47
CA ASN A 112 9.22 1.52 -8.94
C ASN A 112 9.43 0.49 -10.07
N ASP A 113 8.60 0.52 -11.10
CA ASP A 113 8.72 -0.41 -12.23
C ASP A 113 10.01 -0.19 -13.04
N LEU A 114 10.48 1.05 -13.16
CA LEU A 114 11.74 1.37 -13.83
C LEU A 114 12.96 0.75 -13.12
N VAL A 115 12.97 0.80 -11.78
CA VAL A 115 14.03 0.20 -10.96
C VAL A 115 13.89 -1.33 -10.94
N ASP A 116 12.67 -1.84 -10.79
CA ASP A 116 12.38 -3.27 -10.67
C ASP A 116 12.42 -4.02 -12.01
N ALA A 117 12.42 -3.35 -13.17
CA ALA A 117 12.31 -3.97 -14.49
C ALA A 117 13.18 -5.23 -14.73
N PRO A 118 14.47 -5.29 -14.33
CA PRO A 118 15.28 -6.50 -14.51
C PRO A 118 14.81 -7.70 -13.68
N ILE A 119 14.25 -7.45 -12.49
CA ILE A 119 13.69 -8.49 -11.60
C ILE A 119 12.29 -8.85 -12.09
N ASP A 120 11.48 -7.85 -12.42
CA ASP A 120 10.12 -8.05 -12.91
C ASP A 120 10.09 -8.93 -14.18
N ALA A 121 11.10 -8.84 -15.04
CA ALA A 121 11.25 -9.67 -16.24
C ALA A 121 11.42 -11.18 -15.95
N GLN A 122 11.86 -11.55 -14.74
CA GLN A 122 12.13 -12.92 -14.33
C GLN A 122 10.97 -13.57 -13.56
N VAL A 123 9.95 -12.78 -13.18
CA VAL A 123 8.84 -13.22 -12.32
C VAL A 123 7.55 -13.36 -13.15
N GLU A 124 6.90 -14.53 -13.07
CA GLU A 124 5.73 -14.89 -13.90
C GLU A 124 4.61 -13.85 -13.90
N ARG A 125 4.28 -13.32 -12.72
CA ARG A 125 3.24 -12.30 -12.55
C ARG A 125 3.59 -10.96 -13.21
N THR A 126 4.87 -10.58 -13.18
CA THR A 126 5.32 -9.22 -13.52
C THR A 126 6.06 -9.13 -14.85
N LYS A 127 6.46 -10.25 -15.46
CA LYS A 127 7.13 -10.27 -16.77
C LYS A 127 6.30 -9.64 -17.88
N THR A 128 4.98 -9.53 -17.68
CA THR A 128 4.04 -8.91 -18.60
C THR A 128 3.82 -7.41 -18.35
N ARG A 129 4.49 -6.80 -17.36
CA ARG A 129 4.40 -5.35 -17.09
C ARG A 129 4.89 -4.51 -18.28
N PRO A 130 4.50 -3.23 -18.39
CA PRO A 130 4.80 -2.41 -19.56
C PRO A 130 6.29 -2.30 -19.92
N ILE A 131 7.17 -2.15 -18.92
CA ILE A 131 8.62 -2.03 -19.18
C ILE A 131 9.24 -3.39 -19.55
N PRO A 132 9.09 -4.48 -18.75
CA PRO A 132 9.64 -5.79 -19.11
C PRO A 132 9.18 -6.34 -20.47
N ARG A 133 7.92 -6.13 -20.85
CA ARG A 133 7.39 -6.60 -22.14
C ARG A 133 7.76 -5.68 -23.33
N GLY A 134 8.44 -4.56 -23.09
CA GLY A 134 8.85 -3.61 -24.12
C GLY A 134 7.76 -2.65 -24.62
N ALA A 135 6.63 -2.52 -23.92
CA ALA A 135 5.56 -1.58 -24.31
C ALA A 135 5.85 -0.12 -23.89
N VAL A 136 6.77 0.10 -22.96
CA VAL A 136 7.30 1.42 -22.58
C VAL A 136 8.81 1.30 -22.45
N THR A 137 9.57 2.20 -23.08
CA THR A 137 11.03 2.19 -22.94
C THR A 137 11.45 2.68 -21.54
N ARG A 138 12.67 2.36 -21.09
CA ARG A 138 13.17 2.85 -19.80
C ARG A 138 13.26 4.37 -19.76
N THR A 139 13.64 4.99 -20.87
CA THR A 139 13.70 6.45 -21.02
C THR A 139 12.30 7.06 -20.90
N ASP A 140 11.31 6.50 -21.60
CA ASP A 140 9.93 7.01 -21.53
C ASP A 140 9.33 6.85 -20.14
N ALA A 141 9.62 5.73 -19.46
CA ALA A 141 9.18 5.52 -18.08
C ALA A 141 9.80 6.54 -17.11
N PHE A 142 11.08 6.87 -17.30
CA PHE A 142 11.75 7.91 -16.51
C PHE A 142 11.15 9.31 -16.78
N VAL A 143 10.98 9.68 -18.04
CA VAL A 143 10.38 10.97 -18.42
C VAL A 143 8.96 11.07 -17.89
N PHE A 144 8.17 9.99 -17.98
CA PHE A 144 6.83 9.93 -17.41
C PHE A 144 6.89 10.12 -15.88
N ALA A 145 7.74 9.37 -15.16
CA ALA A 145 7.86 9.50 -13.71
C ALA A 145 8.26 10.94 -13.29
N ALA A 146 9.22 11.55 -13.98
CA ALA A 146 9.65 12.93 -13.73
C ALA A 146 8.53 13.95 -14.01
N ALA A 147 7.79 13.80 -15.11
CA ALA A 147 6.65 14.66 -15.42
C ALA A 147 5.55 14.56 -14.35
N GLN A 148 5.23 13.34 -13.91
CA GLN A 148 4.28 13.12 -12.81
C GLN A 148 4.76 13.76 -11.49
N ALA A 149 6.06 13.70 -11.19
CA ALA A 149 6.63 14.34 -10.01
C ALA A 149 6.52 15.88 -10.06
N VAL A 150 6.75 16.49 -11.23
CA VAL A 150 6.58 17.94 -11.43
C VAL A 150 5.11 18.35 -11.24
N LEU A 151 4.17 17.57 -11.81
CA LEU A 151 2.74 17.84 -11.63
C LEU A 151 2.30 17.68 -10.16
N ALA A 152 2.81 16.66 -9.46
CA ALA A 152 2.55 16.50 -8.03
C ALA A 152 3.12 17.66 -7.20
N ALA A 153 4.33 18.13 -7.52
CA ALA A 153 4.93 19.29 -6.87
C ALA A 153 4.14 20.58 -7.13
N ALA A 154 3.59 20.74 -8.34
CA ALA A 154 2.75 21.89 -8.68
C ALA A 154 1.47 21.97 -7.82
N CYS A 155 0.92 20.82 -7.41
CA CYS A 155 -0.20 20.78 -6.48
C CYS A 155 0.13 21.27 -5.05
N LEU A 156 1.42 21.46 -4.71
CA LEU A 156 1.82 21.98 -3.41
C LEU A 156 1.81 23.51 -3.32
N PHE A 157 1.89 24.22 -4.46
CA PHE A 157 1.89 25.69 -4.48
C PHE A 157 0.67 26.37 -3.79
N PRO A 158 -0.57 25.87 -3.93
CA PRO A 158 -1.73 26.48 -3.26
C PRO A 158 -1.90 26.05 -1.78
N LEU A 159 -0.92 25.33 -1.20
CA LEU A 159 -0.95 24.82 0.17
C LEU A 159 0.03 25.58 1.07
N PRO A 160 -0.12 25.49 2.41
CA PRO A 160 0.83 26.09 3.35
C PRO A 160 2.27 25.62 3.10
N PRO A 161 3.30 26.50 3.23
CA PRO A 161 4.70 26.13 3.00
C PRO A 161 5.21 24.97 3.86
N SER A 162 4.66 24.77 5.06
CA SER A 162 4.94 23.62 5.92
C SER A 162 4.68 22.28 5.23
N THR A 163 3.73 22.23 4.29
CA THR A 163 3.41 21.03 3.50
C THR A 163 4.60 20.60 2.65
N ILE A 164 5.29 21.55 2.01
CA ILE A 164 6.45 21.26 1.16
C ILE A 164 7.56 20.59 1.97
N VAL A 165 7.87 21.15 3.15
CA VAL A 165 8.88 20.59 4.06
C VAL A 165 8.47 19.20 4.53
N THR A 166 7.18 19.02 4.87
CA THR A 166 6.65 17.74 5.34
C THR A 166 6.64 16.66 4.25
N CYS A 167 6.58 17.03 2.96
CA CYS A 167 6.68 16.09 1.85
C CYS A 167 8.10 15.52 1.65
N VAL A 168 9.16 16.19 2.12
CA VAL A 168 10.56 15.79 1.84
C VAL A 168 10.85 14.36 2.32
N PRO A 169 10.51 13.96 3.57
CA PRO A 169 10.69 12.57 4.00
C PRO A 169 9.87 11.57 3.19
N SER A 170 8.65 11.93 2.77
CA SER A 170 7.80 11.07 1.93
C SER A 170 8.44 10.83 0.56
N ILE A 171 8.98 11.88 -0.07
CA ILE A 171 9.68 11.79 -1.36
C ILE A 171 10.91 10.89 -1.22
N ALA A 172 11.70 11.06 -0.15
CA ALA A 172 12.87 10.21 0.10
C ALA A 172 12.46 8.73 0.27
N ALA A 173 11.40 8.45 1.04
CA ALA A 173 10.88 7.09 1.22
C ALA A 173 10.39 6.47 -0.10
N ILE A 174 9.66 7.22 -0.92
CA ILE A 174 9.17 6.78 -2.24
C ILE A 174 10.33 6.44 -3.18
N LEU A 175 11.35 7.31 -3.23
CA LEU A 175 12.51 7.09 -4.11
C LEU A 175 13.34 5.88 -3.65
N TYR A 176 13.45 5.67 -2.34
CA TYR A 176 14.24 4.58 -1.75
C TYR A 176 13.52 3.22 -1.77
N TYR A 177 12.18 3.19 -1.68
CA TYR A 177 11.39 1.96 -1.55
C TYR A 177 11.75 0.83 -2.55
N PRO A 178 11.95 1.07 -3.86
CA PRO A 178 12.31 0.00 -4.79
C PRO A 178 13.67 -0.64 -4.48
N PHE A 179 14.62 0.13 -3.93
CA PHE A 179 15.93 -0.37 -3.52
C PHE A 179 15.87 -1.16 -2.22
N ALA A 180 14.94 -0.83 -1.32
CA ALA A 180 14.75 -1.53 -0.06
C ALA A 180 14.50 -3.04 -0.26
N LYS A 181 13.80 -3.43 -1.34
CA LYS A 181 13.56 -4.84 -1.70
C LYS A 181 14.85 -5.64 -1.91
N ARG A 182 15.95 -4.98 -2.26
CA ARG A 182 17.26 -5.62 -2.50
C ARG A 182 18.15 -5.62 -1.27
N GLN A 183 17.87 -4.75 -0.30
CA GLN A 183 18.77 -4.44 0.81
C GLN A 183 18.21 -4.90 2.17
N MET A 184 16.90 -5.14 2.26
CA MET A 184 16.21 -5.41 3.52
C MET A 184 15.27 -6.60 3.39
N PHE A 185 15.16 -7.38 4.46
CA PHE A 185 14.17 -8.47 4.56
C PHE A 185 12.72 -7.95 4.71
N ALA A 186 12.54 -6.68 5.06
CA ALA A 186 11.23 -6.07 5.33
C ALA A 186 11.02 -4.75 4.56
N PRO A 187 10.98 -4.75 3.22
CA PRO A 187 10.66 -3.55 2.43
C PRO A 187 9.27 -2.96 2.77
N GLN A 188 8.37 -3.77 3.32
CA GLN A 188 7.07 -3.38 3.89
C GLN A 188 7.21 -2.24 4.89
N LEU A 189 8.31 -2.20 5.66
CA LEU A 189 8.54 -1.13 6.64
C LEU A 189 8.73 0.22 5.94
N VAL A 190 9.48 0.25 4.83
CA VAL A 190 9.71 1.47 4.04
C VAL A 190 8.41 1.92 3.39
N LEU A 191 7.60 0.99 2.86
CA LEU A 191 6.27 1.31 2.34
C LEU A 191 5.35 1.85 3.44
N GLY A 192 5.34 1.20 4.60
CA GLY A 192 4.55 1.62 5.75
C GLY A 192 4.91 3.02 6.22
N ILE A 193 6.21 3.33 6.32
CA ILE A 193 6.69 4.67 6.62
C ILE A 193 6.18 5.64 5.55
N SER A 194 6.36 5.33 4.26
CA SER A 194 5.91 6.19 3.16
C SER A 194 4.41 6.53 3.25
N ILE A 195 3.55 5.55 3.57
CA ILE A 195 2.10 5.78 3.68
C ILE A 195 1.75 6.47 5.00
N GLY A 196 2.42 6.15 6.11
CA GLY A 196 2.23 6.85 7.38
C GLY A 196 2.56 8.34 7.28
N LEU A 197 3.61 8.69 6.54
CA LEU A 197 4.00 10.08 6.27
C LEU A 197 2.93 10.86 5.47
N CYS A 198 2.08 10.19 4.68
CA CYS A 198 0.95 10.86 4.02
C CYS A 198 -0.03 11.50 5.03
N VAL A 199 -0.19 10.92 6.23
CA VAL A 199 -0.99 11.53 7.30
C VAL A 199 -0.40 12.86 7.74
N LEU A 200 0.92 12.94 7.88
CA LEU A 200 1.61 14.18 8.25
C LEU A 200 1.47 15.24 7.16
N VAL A 201 1.60 14.84 5.89
CA VAL A 201 1.39 15.72 4.73
C VAL A 201 -0.04 16.27 4.72
N GLY A 202 -1.04 15.41 4.94
CA GLY A 202 -2.44 15.83 5.02
C GLY A 202 -2.71 16.82 6.16
N SER A 203 -2.08 16.60 7.32
CA SER A 203 -2.16 17.49 8.48
C SER A 203 -1.51 18.86 8.19
N ALA A 204 -0.31 18.86 7.59
CA ALA A 204 0.37 20.09 7.19
C ALA A 204 -0.40 20.86 6.10
N ALA A 205 -1.04 20.16 5.17
CA ALA A 205 -1.84 20.76 4.10
C ALA A 205 -3.04 21.56 4.63
N MET A 206 -3.60 21.17 5.78
CA MET A 206 -4.66 21.91 6.47
C MET A 206 -4.15 23.11 7.29
N GLY A 207 -2.83 23.26 7.46
CA GLY A 207 -2.24 24.39 8.18
C GLY A 207 -1.55 24.06 9.51
N ILE A 208 -1.45 22.78 9.89
CA ILE A 208 -0.61 22.40 11.05
C ILE A 208 0.86 22.64 10.68
N GLU A 209 1.51 23.60 11.33
CA GLU A 209 2.90 23.96 10.97
C GLU A 209 3.91 22.85 11.25
N LYS A 210 3.71 22.11 12.36
CA LYS A 210 4.66 21.10 12.84
C LYS A 210 3.94 19.80 13.21
N PRO A 211 3.40 19.05 12.23
CA PRO A 211 2.65 17.81 12.50
C PRO A 211 3.49 16.74 13.19
N TRP A 212 4.82 16.84 13.11
CA TRP A 212 5.80 15.96 13.73
C TRP A 212 5.86 16.05 15.26
N TYR A 213 5.30 17.10 15.88
CA TYR A 213 5.27 17.25 17.34
C TYR A 213 3.89 16.99 17.93
N ASP A 214 2.85 16.83 17.10
CA ASP A 214 1.51 16.52 17.59
C ASP A 214 1.39 15.01 17.83
N ALA A 215 1.21 14.64 19.11
CA ALA A 215 1.12 13.25 19.53
C ALA A 215 -0.05 12.50 18.86
N SER A 216 -1.19 13.17 18.67
CA SER A 216 -2.35 12.56 18.03
C SER A 216 -2.11 12.26 16.55
N THR A 217 -1.53 13.22 15.81
CA THR A 217 -1.10 13.05 14.42
C THR A 217 -0.05 11.94 14.28
N LEU A 218 0.95 11.87 15.17
CA LEU A 218 1.96 10.80 15.15
C LEU A 218 1.36 9.41 15.43
N CYS A 219 0.42 9.31 16.39
CA CYS A 219 -0.31 8.07 16.65
C CYS A 219 -1.10 7.62 15.41
N LEU A 220 -1.81 8.53 14.75
CA LEU A 220 -2.57 8.24 13.53
C LEU A 220 -1.65 7.85 12.35
N ALA A 221 -0.52 8.55 12.17
CA ALA A 221 0.49 8.22 11.16
C ALA A 221 1.09 6.82 11.40
N THR A 222 1.41 6.50 12.65
CA THR A 222 1.98 5.20 13.02
C THR A 222 0.95 4.08 12.91
N ALA A 223 -0.32 4.32 13.27
CA ALA A 223 -1.41 3.37 13.02
C ALA A 223 -1.57 3.09 11.52
N THR A 224 -1.47 4.13 10.68
CA THR A 224 -1.53 4.02 9.21
C THR A 224 -0.31 3.26 8.65
N MET A 225 0.86 3.44 9.23
CA MET A 225 2.06 2.64 8.91
C MET A 225 1.82 1.15 9.23
N LEU A 226 1.34 0.81 10.42
CA LEU A 226 1.09 -0.59 10.81
C LEU A 226 0.00 -1.24 9.95
N TRP A 227 -1.05 -0.49 9.63
CA TRP A 227 -2.09 -0.90 8.68
C TRP A 227 -1.49 -1.27 7.31
N THR A 228 -0.57 -0.44 6.83
CA THR A 228 0.11 -0.63 5.55
C THR A 228 1.00 -1.87 5.55
N ILE A 229 1.82 -2.03 6.59
CA ILE A 229 2.66 -3.22 6.77
C ILE A 229 1.77 -4.47 6.83
N LEU A 230 0.64 -4.42 7.52
CA LEU A 230 -0.27 -5.54 7.67
C LEU A 230 -0.81 -6.01 6.32
N PHE A 231 -1.44 -5.14 5.52
CA PHE A 231 -2.03 -5.59 4.26
C PHE A 231 -0.96 -5.90 3.19
N ASP A 232 0.19 -5.21 3.21
CA ASP A 232 1.29 -5.48 2.26
C ASP A 232 2.02 -6.79 2.61
N THR A 233 2.04 -7.18 3.89
CA THR A 233 2.48 -8.51 4.30
C THR A 233 1.53 -9.58 3.77
N ILE A 234 0.21 -9.37 3.83
CA ILE A 234 -0.77 -10.29 3.23
C ILE A 234 -0.59 -10.36 1.71
N TYR A 235 -0.33 -9.22 1.06
CA TYR A 235 -0.02 -9.16 -0.36
C TYR A 235 1.22 -9.98 -0.71
N ALA A 236 2.30 -9.84 0.05
CA ALA A 236 3.55 -10.57 -0.17
C ALA A 236 3.38 -12.11 -0.06
N HIS A 237 2.41 -12.60 0.72
CA HIS A 237 2.12 -14.04 0.78
C HIS A 237 1.58 -14.61 -0.55
N MET A 238 1.12 -13.78 -1.48
CA MET A 238 0.71 -14.23 -2.82
C MET A 238 1.89 -14.69 -3.68
N ASP A 239 3.07 -14.09 -3.46
CA ASP A 239 4.29 -14.34 -4.22
C ASP A 239 5.27 -15.25 -3.43
N LEU A 240 4.92 -15.66 -2.19
CA LEU A 240 5.78 -16.41 -1.27
C LEU A 240 6.43 -17.66 -1.88
N VAL A 241 5.65 -18.48 -2.61
CA VAL A 241 6.17 -19.70 -3.24
C VAL A 241 7.23 -19.39 -4.28
N ASP A 242 7.05 -18.30 -5.02
CA ASP A 242 7.96 -17.90 -6.09
C ASP A 242 9.18 -17.19 -5.51
N ASP A 243 9.01 -16.39 -4.46
CA ASP A 243 10.09 -15.77 -3.68
C ASP A 243 11.03 -16.83 -3.07
N VAL A 244 10.48 -17.88 -2.45
CA VAL A 244 11.27 -18.98 -1.88
C VAL A 244 12.07 -19.71 -2.97
N LYS A 245 11.47 -19.97 -4.14
CA LYS A 245 12.14 -20.65 -5.26
C LYS A 245 13.28 -19.80 -5.83
N LEU A 246 13.11 -18.49 -5.89
CA LEU A 246 14.07 -17.54 -6.45
C LEU A 246 15.12 -17.07 -5.42
N GLY A 247 15.01 -17.49 -4.16
CA GLY A 247 15.90 -17.06 -3.08
C GLY A 247 15.77 -15.57 -2.77
N VAL A 248 14.59 -14.98 -3.01
CA VAL A 248 14.31 -13.57 -2.76
C VAL A 248 14.01 -13.37 -1.27
N ASN A 249 14.72 -12.43 -0.64
CA ASN A 249 14.51 -12.05 0.74
C ASN A 249 13.23 -11.19 0.86
N SER A 250 12.08 -11.81 1.13
CA SER A 250 10.84 -11.07 1.43
C SER A 250 10.39 -11.24 2.88
N PHE A 251 9.62 -10.29 3.41
CA PHE A 251 9.17 -10.35 4.80
C PHE A 251 8.27 -11.55 5.06
N ALA A 252 7.49 -11.95 4.06
CA ALA A 252 6.68 -13.17 4.11
C ALA A 252 7.56 -14.42 4.26
N VAL A 253 8.71 -14.47 3.59
CA VAL A 253 9.72 -15.53 3.79
C VAL A 253 10.32 -15.44 5.20
N PHE A 254 10.66 -14.23 5.66
CA PHE A 254 11.27 -14.03 6.98
C PHE A 254 10.36 -14.45 8.14
N ILE A 255 9.05 -14.20 8.05
CA ILE A 255 8.07 -14.54 9.09
C ILE A 255 7.38 -15.88 8.85
N GLN A 256 7.90 -16.72 7.94
CA GLN A 256 7.30 -18.02 7.62
C GLN A 256 7.10 -18.85 8.90
N GLY A 257 5.89 -19.38 9.10
CA GLY A 257 5.50 -20.08 10.33
C GLY A 257 4.99 -19.18 11.47
N TYR A 258 5.26 -17.87 11.44
CA TYR A 258 4.82 -16.88 12.44
C TYR A 258 3.95 -15.76 11.85
N ALA A 259 3.58 -15.86 10.57
CA ALA A 259 2.83 -14.83 9.86
C ALA A 259 1.56 -14.39 10.60
N ARG A 260 0.74 -15.33 11.08
CA ARG A 260 -0.51 -15.01 11.77
C ARG A 260 -0.28 -14.31 13.12
N PRO A 261 0.59 -14.78 14.02
CA PRO A 261 1.00 -14.00 15.21
C PRO A 261 1.50 -12.58 14.90
N VAL A 262 2.33 -12.42 13.86
CA VAL A 262 2.84 -11.10 13.46
C VAL A 262 1.72 -10.19 12.97
N LEU A 263 0.82 -10.69 12.11
CA LEU A 263 -0.34 -9.93 11.64
C LEU A 263 -1.26 -9.54 12.80
N SER A 264 -1.48 -10.43 13.78
CA SER A 264 -2.22 -10.10 15.02
C SER A 264 -1.55 -8.99 15.83
N LEU A 265 -0.22 -9.01 15.96
CA LEU A 265 0.51 -7.97 16.69
C LEU A 265 0.41 -6.62 15.99
N LEU A 266 0.56 -6.60 14.66
CA LEU A 266 0.37 -5.38 13.85
C LEU A 266 -1.05 -4.84 13.98
N ALA A 267 -2.06 -5.73 13.99
CA ALA A 267 -3.46 -5.36 14.17
C ALA A 267 -3.72 -4.72 15.54
N VAL A 268 -3.24 -5.34 16.61
CA VAL A 268 -3.37 -4.81 17.98
C VAL A 268 -2.68 -3.46 18.07
N GLY A 269 -1.43 -3.35 17.60
CA GLY A 269 -0.69 -2.10 17.59
C GLY A 269 -1.41 -0.98 16.81
N GLN A 270 -1.96 -1.29 15.64
CA GLN A 270 -2.74 -0.35 14.84
C GLN A 270 -3.94 0.18 15.63
N ILE A 271 -4.72 -0.71 16.25
CA ILE A 271 -5.95 -0.35 16.97
C ILE A 271 -5.61 0.45 18.23
N THR A 272 -4.57 0.06 18.97
CA THR A 272 -4.09 0.79 20.15
C THR A 272 -3.64 2.20 19.80
N LEU A 273 -2.87 2.37 18.72
CA LEU A 273 -2.43 3.69 18.26
C LEU A 273 -3.59 4.54 17.73
N LEU A 274 -4.57 3.93 17.05
CA LEU A 274 -5.76 4.64 16.59
C LEU A 274 -6.62 5.12 17.77
N PHE A 275 -6.75 4.30 18.81
CA PHE A 275 -7.39 4.70 20.07
C PHE A 275 -6.63 5.84 20.75
N ALA A 276 -5.30 5.73 20.84
CA ALA A 276 -4.45 6.77 21.43
C ALA A 276 -4.54 8.09 20.66
N ALA A 277 -4.62 8.07 19.32
CA ALA A 277 -4.85 9.26 18.51
C ALA A 277 -6.14 9.98 18.91
N GLY A 278 -7.24 9.23 19.08
CA GLY A 278 -8.50 9.77 19.56
C GLY A 278 -8.41 10.38 20.98
N VAL A 279 -7.67 9.74 21.88
CA VAL A 279 -7.46 10.24 23.25
C VAL A 279 -6.68 11.56 23.24
N TYR A 280 -5.55 11.61 22.53
CA TYR A 280 -4.72 12.81 22.46
C TYR A 280 -5.42 13.98 21.74
N ALA A 281 -6.26 13.70 20.75
CA ALA A 281 -7.04 14.71 20.04
C ALA A 281 -8.39 15.04 20.72
N ALA A 282 -8.70 14.43 21.87
CA ALA A 282 -9.98 14.57 22.57
C ALA A 282 -11.21 14.32 21.66
N MET A 283 -11.14 13.28 20.82
CA MET A 283 -12.23 12.91 19.90
C MET A 283 -13.45 12.37 20.65
N GLY A 284 -14.62 12.55 20.05
CA GLY A 284 -15.91 12.11 20.58
C GLY A 284 -16.17 10.61 20.37
N ILE A 285 -17.26 10.12 20.99
CA ILE A 285 -17.66 8.71 20.93
C ILE A 285 -17.86 8.19 19.51
N ALA A 286 -18.27 9.07 18.58
CA ALA A 286 -18.47 8.72 17.18
C ALA A 286 -17.18 8.18 16.54
N PHE A 287 -16.02 8.78 16.82
CA PHE A 287 -14.72 8.29 16.33
C PHE A 287 -14.41 6.90 16.85
N TYR A 288 -14.58 6.64 18.15
CA TYR A 288 -14.27 5.33 18.74
C TYR A 288 -15.19 4.22 18.20
N VAL A 289 -16.48 4.50 18.05
CA VAL A 289 -17.44 3.50 17.54
C VAL A 289 -17.18 3.19 16.06
N THR A 290 -16.89 4.19 15.24
CA THR A 290 -16.78 4.00 13.80
C THR A 290 -15.35 3.65 13.36
N ALA A 291 -14.35 4.43 13.75
CA ALA A 291 -12.96 4.19 13.36
C ALA A 291 -12.34 3.06 14.17
N VAL A 292 -12.37 3.11 15.51
CA VAL A 292 -11.66 2.13 16.35
C VAL A 292 -12.36 0.78 16.33
N ALA A 293 -13.65 0.71 16.67
CA ALA A 293 -14.38 -0.56 16.66
C ALA A 293 -14.59 -1.09 15.23
N GLY A 294 -14.83 -0.22 14.25
CA GLY A 294 -14.88 -0.64 12.83
C GLY A 294 -13.56 -1.22 12.34
N CYS A 295 -12.42 -0.61 12.69
CA CYS A 295 -11.09 -1.15 12.41
C CYS A 295 -10.86 -2.49 13.12
N PHE A 296 -11.27 -2.62 14.39
CA PHE A 296 -11.18 -3.89 15.13
C PHE A 296 -11.95 -5.01 14.43
N VAL A 297 -13.18 -4.76 13.99
CA VAL A 297 -13.99 -5.74 13.26
C VAL A 297 -13.33 -6.09 11.91
N CYS A 298 -12.88 -5.10 11.14
CA CYS A 298 -12.28 -5.33 9.83
C CYS A 298 -10.96 -6.13 9.94
N VAL A 299 -10.03 -5.70 10.80
CA VAL A 299 -8.72 -6.33 10.93
C VAL A 299 -8.81 -7.64 11.70
N GLY A 300 -9.66 -7.74 12.71
CA GLY A 300 -9.96 -9.01 13.38
C GLY A 300 -10.57 -10.03 12.40
N GLY A 301 -11.49 -9.59 11.54
CA GLY A 301 -12.04 -10.39 10.45
C GLY A 301 -10.98 -10.87 9.46
N ILE A 302 -10.07 -9.99 9.04
CA ILE A 302 -8.91 -10.35 8.19
C ILE A 302 -8.09 -11.43 8.88
N VAL A 303 -7.58 -11.19 10.09
CA VAL A 303 -6.69 -12.11 10.80
C VAL A 303 -7.36 -13.47 11.04
N THR A 304 -8.67 -13.49 11.32
CA THR A 304 -9.42 -14.72 11.60
C THR A 304 -9.75 -15.54 10.36
N LEU A 305 -10.17 -14.89 9.27
CA LEU A 305 -10.69 -15.53 8.07
C LEU A 305 -9.66 -15.67 6.94
N LEU A 306 -8.48 -15.05 7.08
CA LEU A 306 -7.40 -15.17 6.12
C LEU A 306 -6.82 -16.58 6.14
N ASP A 307 -6.76 -17.14 4.94
CA ASP A 307 -6.04 -18.37 4.65
C ASP A 307 -4.75 -17.98 3.92
N LEU A 308 -3.62 -18.05 4.63
CA LEU A 308 -2.30 -17.65 4.14
C LEU A 308 -1.73 -18.62 3.10
N GLU A 309 -2.23 -19.85 3.04
CA GLU A 309 -1.79 -20.85 2.07
C GLU A 309 -2.52 -20.68 0.73
N ASN A 310 -3.67 -20.01 0.75
CA ASN A 310 -4.49 -19.77 -0.43
C ASN A 310 -4.24 -18.38 -1.04
N ARG A 311 -3.52 -18.34 -2.18
CA ARG A 311 -3.23 -17.10 -2.93
C ARG A 311 -4.48 -16.26 -3.24
N ALA A 312 -5.63 -16.86 -3.52
CA ALA A 312 -6.86 -16.12 -3.80
C ALA A 312 -7.47 -15.50 -2.53
N SER A 313 -7.34 -16.17 -1.38
CA SER A 313 -7.73 -15.61 -0.08
C SER A 313 -6.86 -14.40 0.25
N CYS A 314 -5.53 -14.52 0.12
CA CYS A 314 -4.59 -13.41 0.27
C CYS A 314 -4.94 -12.24 -0.65
N GLY A 315 -5.17 -12.48 -1.95
CA GLY A 315 -5.53 -11.42 -2.89
C GLY A 315 -6.86 -10.74 -2.57
N LYS A 316 -7.87 -11.49 -2.13
CA LYS A 316 -9.18 -10.94 -1.70
C LYS A 316 -9.02 -10.04 -0.48
N TRP A 317 -8.34 -10.50 0.56
CA TRP A 317 -8.18 -9.74 1.81
C TRP A 317 -7.19 -8.57 1.65
N CYS A 318 -6.15 -8.74 0.83
CA CYS A 318 -5.27 -7.65 0.43
C CYS A 318 -6.00 -6.54 -0.35
N ILE A 319 -7.05 -6.86 -1.12
CA ILE A 319 -7.77 -5.84 -1.91
C ILE A 319 -8.97 -5.24 -1.19
N PHE A 320 -9.81 -6.08 -0.60
CA PHE A 320 -11.06 -5.64 0.00
C PHE A 320 -10.90 -5.37 1.49
N GLY A 321 -10.11 -6.18 2.19
CA GLY A 321 -9.89 -6.04 3.62
C GLY A 321 -9.32 -4.66 4.00
N PHE A 322 -8.24 -4.22 3.35
CA PHE A 322 -7.68 -2.90 3.66
C PHE A 322 -8.66 -1.76 3.35
N ARG A 323 -9.44 -1.85 2.26
CA ARG A 323 -10.41 -0.81 1.90
C ARG A 323 -11.44 -0.61 2.99
N PHE A 324 -11.98 -1.69 3.57
CA PHE A 324 -12.93 -1.59 4.66
C PHE A 324 -12.30 -0.94 5.90
N THR A 325 -11.09 -1.36 6.28
CA THR A 325 -10.37 -0.73 7.40
C THR A 325 -10.14 0.77 7.15
N GLY A 326 -9.67 1.14 5.97
CA GLY A 326 -9.40 2.54 5.64
C GLY A 326 -10.66 3.40 5.56
N ILE A 327 -11.76 2.86 5.03
CA ILE A 327 -13.07 3.54 5.00
C ILE A 327 -13.60 3.72 6.43
N ALA A 328 -13.45 2.73 7.31
CA ALA A 328 -13.86 2.86 8.72
C ALA A 328 -13.12 4.01 9.41
N ILE A 329 -11.80 4.11 9.23
CA ILE A 329 -10.98 5.19 9.78
C ILE A 329 -11.42 6.55 9.21
N LEU A 330 -11.54 6.67 7.87
CA LEU A 330 -11.97 7.92 7.23
C LEU A 330 -13.35 8.37 7.71
N THR A 331 -14.29 7.42 7.77
CA THR A 331 -15.68 7.71 8.17
C THR A 331 -15.71 8.19 9.62
N GLY A 332 -14.93 7.59 10.52
CA GLY A 332 -14.91 8.06 11.91
C GLY A 332 -14.26 9.42 12.09
N LEU A 333 -13.22 9.73 11.33
CA LEU A 333 -12.65 11.08 11.31
C LEU A 333 -13.64 12.10 10.74
N LEU A 334 -14.34 11.76 9.65
CA LEU A 334 -15.34 12.61 9.02
C LEU A 334 -16.53 12.86 9.94
N VAL A 335 -17.11 11.82 10.55
CA VAL A 335 -18.26 11.96 11.46
C VAL A 335 -17.86 12.77 12.68
N ASN A 336 -16.68 12.52 13.25
CA ASN A 336 -16.18 13.31 14.38
C ASN A 336 -15.88 14.77 14.00
N TYR A 337 -15.51 15.04 12.76
CA TYR A 337 -15.32 16.40 12.26
C TYR A 337 -16.65 17.16 12.08
N LEU A 338 -17.74 16.46 11.78
CA LEU A 338 -19.05 17.07 11.49
C LEU A 338 -19.94 17.27 12.73
N VAL A 339 -19.60 16.65 13.87
CA VAL A 339 -20.37 16.67 15.12
C VAL A 339 -19.60 17.40 16.20
#